data_AF-A0A067XMM2-F1
#
_entry.id   AF-A0A067XMM2-F1
#
_cell.length_a   1.000
_cell.length_b   1.000
_cell.length_c   1.000
_cell.angle_alpha   90.00
_cell.angle_beta   90.00
_cell.angle_gamma   90.00
#
_symmetry.space_group_name_H-M   'P 1'
#
loop_
_entity.id
_entity.type
_entity.pdbx_description
1 polymer ?
#
loop_
_entity_poly.entity_id
_entity_poly.type
_entity_poly.pdbx_seq_one_letter_code
_entity_poly.pdbx_strand_id
1 'polypeptide(L)'
;IKTTLPYIRNDIPIVVVFRALGIIPDKDILEHICYDRNDTAMFEMLKPCLEDSFPIQEQEVALDFIGRRGTATGLSREKRLKYAEEI
;
A
#
# COMPACT_ATOMS: atom_id res chain seq x y z
N ILE A 1 4.42 6.10 -8.04
CA ILE A 1 5.25 6.30 -6.82
C ILE A 1 5.28 4.99 -6.06
N LYS A 2 6.46 4.53 -5.66
CA LYS A 2 6.65 3.30 -4.89
C LYS A 2 7.60 3.56 -3.71
N THR A 3 7.52 2.72 -2.69
CA THR A 3 8.34 2.80 -1.48
C THR A 3 9.01 1.47 -1.19
N THR A 4 10.18 1.52 -0.56
CA THR A 4 10.89 0.37 -0.01
C THR A 4 10.58 0.26 1.48
N LEU A 5 10.14 -0.90 1.93
CA LEU A 5 9.96 -1.20 3.36
C LEU A 5 11.13 -2.08 3.83
N PRO A 6 11.64 -1.89 5.06
CA PRO A 6 12.62 -2.80 5.64
C PRO A 6 12.14 -4.25 5.56
N TYR A 7 13.06 -5.18 5.26
CA TYR A 7 12.77 -6.61 5.16
C TYR A 7 11.79 -7.03 4.05
N ILE A 8 11.36 -6.09 3.19
CA ILE A 8 10.59 -6.35 1.98
C ILE A 8 11.52 -6.24 0.77
N ARG A 9 11.49 -7.26 -0.10
CA ARG A 9 12.42 -7.40 -1.23
C ARG A 9 12.08 -6.54 -2.44
N ASN A 10 10.81 -6.15 -2.59
CA ASN A 10 10.31 -5.45 -3.75
C ASN A 10 9.59 -4.17 -3.33
N ASP A 11 9.72 -3.14 -4.16
CA ASP A 11 9.00 -1.90 -3.96
C ASP A 11 7.49 -2.11 -3.89
N ILE A 12 6.85 -1.39 -2.98
CA ILE A 12 5.41 -1.42 -2.73
C ILE A 12 4.80 -0.10 -3.23
N PRO A 13 3.72 -0.12 -4.01
CA PRO A 13 2.98 1.11 -4.33
C PRO A 13 2.52 1.80 -3.04
N ILE A 14 2.66 3.12 -2.96
CA ILE A 14 2.37 3.85 -1.73
C ILE A 14 0.92 3.66 -1.25
N VAL A 15 -0.03 3.55 -2.17
CA VAL A 15 -1.46 3.31 -1.89
C VAL A 15 -1.67 1.99 -1.15
N VAL A 16 -0.91 0.94 -1.48
CA VAL A 16 -1.00 -0.36 -0.79
C VAL A 16 -0.59 -0.24 0.67
N VAL A 17 0.41 0.60 0.97
CA VAL A 17 0.85 0.84 2.35
C VAL A 17 -0.26 1.52 3.15
N PHE A 18 -0.90 2.57 2.61
CA PHE A 18 -2.03 3.21 3.27
C PHE A 18 -3.19 2.25 3.55
N ARG A 19 -3.52 1.39 2.58
CA ARG A 19 -4.57 0.38 2.76
C ARG A 19 -4.20 -0.66 3.83
N ALA A 20 -2.94 -1.06 3.91
CA ALA A 20 -2.44 -1.95 4.97
C ALA A 20 -2.54 -1.31 6.37
N LEU A 21 -2.38 0.03 6.46
CA LEU A 21 -2.58 0.81 7.69
C LEU A 21 -4.07 1.04 8.04
N GLY A 22 -5.00 0.55 7.21
CA GLY A 22 -6.44 0.69 7.44
C GLY A 22 -7.08 1.92 6.79
N ILE A 23 -6.32 2.74 6.06
CA ILE A 23 -6.85 3.87 5.28
C ILE A 23 -7.18 3.35 3.88
N ILE A 24 -8.43 2.93 3.71
CA ILE A 24 -8.87 2.22 2.49
C ILE A 24 -9.35 3.16 1.38
N PRO A 25 -10.24 4.13 1.65
CA PRO A 25 -10.81 4.96 0.59
C PRO A 25 -9.74 5.83 -0.07
N ASP A 26 -9.72 5.84 -1.41
CA ASP A 26 -8.74 6.63 -2.18
C ASP A 26 -8.77 8.11 -1.81
N LYS A 27 -9.96 8.65 -1.53
CA LYS A 27 -10.14 10.02 -1.05
C LYS A 27 -9.36 10.26 0.24
N ASP A 28 -9.48 9.37 1.21
CA ASP A 28 -8.82 9.51 2.50
C ASP A 28 -7.31 9.40 2.33
N ILE A 29 -6.83 8.47 1.50
CA ILE A 29 -5.41 8.35 1.13
C ILE A 29 -4.89 9.66 0.53
N LEU A 30 -5.63 10.23 -0.42
CA LEU A 30 -5.27 11.49 -1.06
C LEU A 30 -5.25 12.65 -0.06
N GLU A 31 -6.19 12.72 0.89
CA GLU A 31 -6.22 13.74 1.95
C GLU A 31 -5.03 13.61 2.93
N HIS A 32 -4.41 12.44 3.05
CA HIS A 32 -3.19 12.25 3.84
C HIS A 32 -1.91 12.65 3.09
N ILE A 33 -1.94 12.68 1.75
CA ILE A 33 -0.77 13.01 0.91
C ILE A 33 -0.81 14.48 0.47
N CYS A 34 -1.97 14.94 0.02
CA CYS A 34 -2.19 16.26 -0.57
C CYS A 34 -3.15 17.08 0.31
N TYR A 35 -2.60 18.08 1.01
CA TYR A 35 -3.38 18.95 1.88
C TYR A 35 -4.11 20.08 1.14
N ASP A 36 -3.64 20.47 -0.06
CA ASP A 36 -4.29 21.49 -0.90
C ASP A 36 -5.12 20.84 -2.02
N ARG A 37 -6.44 20.96 -1.92
CA ARG A 37 -7.38 20.42 -2.91
C ARG A 37 -7.29 21.09 -4.28
N ASN A 38 -6.59 22.22 -4.39
CA ASN A 38 -6.37 22.92 -5.67
C ASN A 38 -5.04 22.53 -6.33
N ASP A 39 -4.18 21.73 -5.69
CA ASP A 39 -2.94 21.24 -6.30
C ASP A 39 -3.22 20.09 -7.27
N THR A 40 -3.72 20.47 -8.46
CA THR A 40 -4.04 19.54 -9.53
C THR A 40 -2.83 18.77 -10.04
N ALA A 41 -1.63 19.35 -9.98
CA ALA A 41 -0.40 18.69 -10.38
C ALA A 41 -0.09 17.49 -9.48
N MET A 42 -0.24 17.65 -8.16
CA MET A 42 -0.06 16.55 -7.21
C MET A 42 -1.09 15.43 -7.43
N PHE A 43 -2.36 15.76 -7.69
CA PHE A 43 -3.38 14.76 -8.01
C PHE A 43 -3.06 13.97 -9.28
N GLU A 44 -2.62 14.63 -10.35
CA GLU A 44 -2.23 13.95 -11.60
C GLU A 44 -1.05 12.98 -11.37
N MET A 45 -0.09 13.33 -10.52
CA MET A 45 1.02 12.45 -10.18
C MET A 45 0.60 11.21 -9.37
N LEU A 46 -0.50 11.30 -8.61
CA LEU A 46 -1.00 10.20 -7.76
C LEU A 46 -1.95 9.26 -8.50
N LYS A 47 -2.61 9.70 -9.58
CA LYS A 47 -3.53 8.86 -10.38
C LYS A 47 -2.94 7.51 -10.79
N PRO A 48 -1.73 7.42 -11.38
CA PRO A 48 -1.16 6.12 -11.76
C PRO A 48 -0.94 5.19 -10.55
N CYS A 49 -0.71 5.74 -9.36
CA CYS A 49 -0.51 4.94 -8.15
C CYS A 49 -1.82 4.30 -7.67
N LEU A 50 -2.94 5.02 -7.82
CA LEU A 50 -4.29 4.54 -7.51
C LEU A 50 -4.70 3.46 -8.52
N GLU A 51 -4.45 3.69 -9.80
CA GLU A 51 -4.72 2.73 -10.88
C GLU A 51 -3.94 1.42 -10.70
N ASP A 52 -2.63 1.50 -10.46
CA ASP A 52 -1.77 0.34 -10.19
C ASP A 52 -2.25 -0.49 -8.98
N SER A 53 -2.90 0.16 -8.01
CA SER A 53 -3.35 -0.45 -6.76
C SER A 53 -4.83 -0.81 -6.76
N PHE A 54 -5.56 -0.56 -7.85
CA PHE A 54 -7.00 -0.80 -7.95
C PHE A 54 -7.44 -2.22 -7.53
N PRO A 55 -6.69 -3.31 -7.82
CA PRO A 55 -7.07 -4.66 -7.39
C PRO A 55 -7.05 -4.91 -5.88
N ILE A 56 -6.44 -4.03 -5.07
CA ILE A 56 -6.15 -4.26 -3.64
C ILE A 56 -7.11 -3.45 -2.77
N GLN A 57 -8.40 -3.81 -2.70
CA GLN A 57 -9.41 -2.92 -2.08
C GLN A 57 -9.65 -3.15 -0.58
N GLU A 58 -8.93 -4.08 0.04
CA GLU A 58 -9.11 -4.46 1.44
C GLU A 58 -7.77 -4.47 2.18
N GLN A 59 -7.80 -4.17 3.48
CA GLN A 59 -6.62 -4.16 4.34
C GLN A 59 -5.93 -5.54 4.37
N GLU A 60 -6.69 -6.63 4.50
CA GLU A 60 -6.14 -7.98 4.51
C GLU A 60 -5.43 -8.33 3.19
N VAL A 61 -5.98 -7.87 2.05
CA VAL A 61 -5.36 -8.07 0.72
C VAL A 61 -4.07 -7.26 0.60
N ALA A 62 -4.03 -6.05 1.15
CA ALA A 62 -2.83 -5.21 1.19
C ALA A 62 -1.73 -5.83 2.07
N LEU A 63 -2.08 -6.33 3.25
CA LEU A 63 -1.15 -7.03 4.14
C LEU A 63 -0.62 -8.32 3.49
N ASP A 64 -1.47 -9.13 2.84
CA ASP A 64 -1.00 -10.32 2.11
C ASP A 64 -0.07 -9.94 0.94
N PHE A 65 -0.37 -8.85 0.24
CA PHE A 65 0.47 -8.33 -0.85
C PHE A 65 1.87 -7.95 -0.36
N ILE A 66 1.97 -7.27 0.79
CA ILE A 66 3.25 -6.92 1.42
C ILE A 66 3.95 -8.19 1.92
N GLY A 67 3.25 -9.04 2.68
CA GLY A 67 3.83 -10.23 3.30
C GLY A 67 4.39 -11.25 2.29
N ARG A 68 3.81 -11.35 1.09
CA ARG A 68 4.36 -12.17 -0.02
C ARG A 68 5.73 -11.71 -0.51
N ARG A 69 6.08 -10.44 -0.28
CA ARG A 69 7.34 -9.82 -0.70
C ARG A 69 8.36 -9.76 0.44
N GLY A 70 8.05 -10.35 1.60
CA GLY A 70 8.98 -10.52 2.70
C GLY A 70 10.17 -11.43 2.36
N THR A 71 11.16 -11.45 3.25
CA THR A 71 12.34 -12.31 3.11
C THR A 71 12.03 -13.80 3.26
N ALA A 72 11.01 -14.17 4.03
CA ALA A 72 10.61 -15.56 4.25
C ALA A 72 9.63 -16.04 3.16
N THR A 73 10.01 -17.10 2.44
CA THR A 73 9.19 -17.72 1.37
C THR A 73 8.38 -18.91 1.90
N GLY A 74 7.21 -19.19 1.30
CA GLY A 74 6.43 -20.40 1.63
C GLY A 74 5.58 -20.31 2.91
N LEU A 75 5.45 -19.11 3.48
CA LEU A 75 4.58 -18.88 4.64
C LEU A 75 3.10 -19.08 4.28
N SER A 76 2.30 -19.57 5.23
CA SER A 76 0.83 -19.57 5.13
C SER A 76 0.29 -18.13 5.07
N ARG A 77 -0.94 -17.94 4.55
CA ARG A 77 -1.59 -16.62 4.47
C ARG A 77 -1.61 -15.92 5.83
N GLU A 78 -2.04 -16.61 6.87
CA GLU A 78 -2.07 -16.12 8.25
C GLU A 78 -0.70 -15.60 8.73
N LYS A 79 0.37 -16.36 8.49
CA LYS A 79 1.73 -15.95 8.85
C LYS A 79 2.21 -14.73 8.06
N ARG A 80 1.80 -14.60 6.79
CA ARG A 80 2.14 -13.42 5.97
C ARG A 80 1.43 -12.16 6.44
N LEU A 81 0.16 -12.28 6.81
CA LEU A 81 -0.64 -11.18 7.35
C LEU A 81 -0.01 -10.64 8.64
N LYS A 82 0.24 -11.54 9.59
CA LYS A 82 0.87 -11.20 10.86
C LYS A 82 2.26 -10.58 10.66
N TYR A 83 3.07 -11.16 9.78
CA TYR A 83 4.38 -10.60 9.45
C TYR A 83 4.29 -9.18 8.88
N ALA A 84 3.34 -8.92 7.97
CA ALA A 84 3.16 -7.60 7.37
C ALA A 84 2.60 -6.55 8.35
N GLU A 85 1.89 -6.98 9.40
CA GLU A 85 1.37 -6.11 10.46
C GLU A 85 2.42 -5.73 11.51
N GLU A 86 3.44 -6.58 11.70
CA GLU A 86 4.51 -6.40 12.70
C GLU A 86 5.72 -5.59 12.19
N ILE A 87 5.81 -5.31 10.89
CA ILE A 87 6.91 -4.55 10.26
C ILE A 87 6.60 -3.07 10.09
#